data_AF-A0A1M6M7L2-F1
#
_entry.id   AF-A0A1M6M7L2-F1
#
_cell.length_a   1.000
_cell.length_b   1.000
_cell.length_c   1.000
_cell.angle_alpha   90.00
_cell.angle_beta   90.00
_cell.angle_gamma   90.00
#
_symmetry.space_group_name_H-M   'P 1'
#
loop_
_entity.id
_entity.type
_entity.pdbx_description
1 polymer ?
#
loop_
_entity_poly.entity_id
_entity_poly.type
_entity_poly.pdbx_seq_one_letter_code
_entity_poly.pdbx_strand_id
1 'polypeptide(L)'
;MRRVVKQKHCLTTLEDDLLGSFHRQFAENQNHHQKLLIQVVSSLAIVITGYAIVYSNISSESELFNVIIGKVSGQKVYSIIHLLLSYLAAQSILCLLGLININIGYGFRRDQNVNFKIRKSNLNSRYKDIFGDDHFDPRFKPLKEYLPNFNYIVYRVIITIQLLFLSSIILSFIAFENFSLFKDFGAAEAGMIIFLSIPILLHSFDFEKVHKKYIEKII
;
A
#
# COMPACT_ATOMS: atom_id res chain seq x y z
N MET A 1 -44.40 -33.87 20.19
CA MET A 1 -42.97 -34.23 20.04
C MET A 1 -42.42 -34.15 18.61
N ARG A 2 -43.08 -34.65 17.55
CA ARG A 2 -42.54 -34.60 16.16
C ARG A 2 -42.26 -33.20 15.57
N ARG A 3 -43.01 -32.15 15.96
CA ARG A 3 -42.78 -30.77 15.46
C ARG A 3 -41.49 -30.14 16.01
N VAL A 4 -41.16 -30.41 17.28
CA VAL A 4 -39.95 -29.85 17.93
C VAL A 4 -38.68 -30.45 17.32
N VAL A 5 -38.69 -31.74 16.98
CA VAL A 5 -37.55 -32.42 16.33
C VAL A 5 -37.32 -31.89 14.91
N LYS A 6 -38.40 -31.67 14.13
CA LYS A 6 -38.30 -31.13 12.76
C LYS A 6 -37.78 -29.69 12.73
N GLN A 7 -38.16 -28.89 13.73
CA GLN A 7 -37.71 -27.49 13.86
C GLN A 7 -36.23 -27.42 14.29
N LYS A 8 -35.80 -28.30 15.20
CA LYS A 8 -34.38 -28.41 15.63
C LYS A 8 -33.46 -28.90 14.51
N HIS A 9 -33.95 -29.83 13.67
CA HIS A 9 -33.21 -30.31 12.51
C HIS A 9 -33.10 -29.27 11.39
N CYS A 10 -34.15 -28.48 11.17
CA CYS A 10 -34.14 -27.36 10.21
C CYS A 10 -33.19 -26.22 10.65
N LEU A 11 -33.15 -25.93 11.95
CA LEU A 11 -32.22 -24.95 12.53
C LEU A 11 -30.76 -25.37 12.39
N THR A 12 -30.45 -26.65 12.61
CA THR A 12 -29.08 -27.18 12.45
C THR A 12 -28.63 -27.16 10.99
N THR A 13 -29.51 -27.50 10.04
CA THR A 13 -29.19 -27.37 8.60
C THR A 13 -28.99 -25.93 8.16
N LEU A 14 -29.77 -24.98 8.70
CA LEU A 14 -29.61 -23.55 8.38
C LEU A 14 -28.31 -22.98 8.96
N GLU A 15 -27.96 -23.36 10.19
CA GLU A 15 -26.71 -22.97 10.84
C GLU A 15 -25.49 -23.50 10.08
N ASP A 16 -25.51 -24.77 9.67
CA ASP A 16 -24.44 -25.40 8.90
C ASP A 16 -24.29 -24.77 7.50
N ASP A 17 -25.40 -24.48 6.82
CA ASP A 17 -25.39 -23.76 5.53
C ASP A 17 -24.88 -22.32 5.69
N LEU A 18 -25.27 -21.63 6.78
CA LEU A 18 -24.75 -20.30 7.11
C LEU A 18 -23.24 -20.35 7.33
N LEU A 19 -22.76 -21.28 8.16
CA LEU A 19 -21.35 -21.45 8.50
C LEU A 19 -20.55 -21.78 7.23
N GLY A 20 -21.05 -22.69 6.40
CA GLY A 20 -20.46 -23.05 5.11
C GLY A 20 -20.39 -21.87 4.14
N SER A 21 -21.44 -21.03 4.10
CA SER A 21 -21.45 -19.82 3.28
C SER A 21 -20.44 -18.77 3.76
N PHE A 22 -20.29 -18.60 5.08
CA PHE A 22 -19.30 -17.69 5.66
C PHE A 22 -17.87 -18.16 5.38
N HIS A 23 -17.58 -19.46 5.58
CA HIS A 23 -16.26 -20.00 5.27
C HIS A 23 -15.88 -19.81 3.80
N ARG A 24 -16.84 -19.98 2.89
CA ARG A 24 -16.64 -19.74 1.47
C ARG A 24 -16.35 -18.27 1.17
N GLN A 25 -17.14 -17.35 1.73
CA GLN A 25 -16.92 -15.91 1.57
C GLN A 25 -15.56 -15.47 2.13
N PHE A 26 -15.13 -16.03 3.28
CA PHE A 26 -13.80 -15.74 3.80
C PHE A 26 -12.70 -16.29 2.91
N ALA A 27 -12.82 -17.54 2.43
CA ALA A 27 -11.83 -18.12 1.52
C ALA A 27 -11.72 -17.33 0.21
N GLU A 28 -12.86 -16.93 -0.36
CA GLU A 28 -12.92 -16.07 -1.55
C GLU A 28 -12.28 -14.70 -1.29
N ASN A 29 -12.57 -14.07 -0.16
CA ASN A 29 -12.00 -12.76 0.16
C ASN A 29 -10.48 -12.84 0.43
N GLN A 30 -10.00 -13.91 1.07
CA GLN A 30 -8.56 -14.14 1.25
C GLN A 30 -7.84 -14.36 -0.09
N ASN A 31 -8.41 -15.19 -0.98
CA ASN A 31 -7.87 -15.39 -2.32
C ASN A 31 -7.87 -14.09 -3.13
N HIS A 32 -8.92 -13.28 -3.02
CA HIS A 32 -8.98 -11.97 -3.66
C HIS A 32 -7.87 -11.04 -3.15
N HIS A 33 -7.68 -10.94 -1.84
CA HIS A 33 -6.61 -10.15 -1.24
C HIS A 33 -5.21 -10.64 -1.63
N GLN A 34 -4.98 -11.95 -1.70
CA GLN A 34 -3.71 -12.52 -2.16
C GLN A 34 -3.43 -12.18 -3.63
N LYS A 35 -4.45 -12.25 -4.50
CA LYS A 35 -4.31 -11.89 -5.92
C LYS A 35 -3.99 -10.40 -6.10
N LEU A 36 -4.71 -9.53 -5.41
CA LEU A 36 -4.44 -8.08 -5.42
C LEU A 36 -3.01 -7.78 -4.95
N LEU A 37 -2.54 -8.52 -3.96
CA LEU A 37 -1.20 -8.34 -3.44
C LEU A 37 -0.10 -8.72 -4.45
N ILE A 38 -0.25 -9.84 -5.15
CA ILE A 38 0.69 -10.21 -6.22
C ILE A 38 0.73 -9.12 -7.31
N GLN A 39 -0.43 -8.51 -7.61
CA GLN A 39 -0.52 -7.39 -8.55
C GLN A 39 0.23 -6.16 -8.02
N VAL A 40 0.13 -5.84 -6.72
CA VAL A 40 0.91 -4.75 -6.10
C VAL A 40 2.41 -5.01 -6.24
N VAL A 41 2.90 -6.19 -5.87
CA VAL A 41 4.32 -6.53 -5.97
C VAL A 41 4.82 -6.49 -7.42
N SER A 42 4.04 -7.02 -8.37
CA SER A 42 4.38 -6.99 -9.79
C SER A 42 4.44 -5.54 -10.33
N SER A 43 3.52 -4.69 -9.86
CA SER A 43 3.49 -3.28 -10.24
C SER A 43 4.70 -2.51 -9.71
N LEU A 44 5.20 -2.85 -8.51
CA LEU A 44 6.43 -2.27 -7.98
C LEU A 44 7.63 -2.52 -8.90
N ALA A 45 7.78 -3.76 -9.41
CA ALA A 45 8.86 -4.08 -10.34
C ALA A 45 8.80 -3.20 -11.60
N ILE A 46 7.62 -3.03 -12.19
CA ILE A 46 7.41 -2.20 -13.38
C ILE A 46 7.77 -0.74 -13.11
N VAL A 47 7.32 -0.18 -11.98
CA VAL A 47 7.62 1.21 -11.59
C VAL A 47 9.12 1.41 -11.39
N ILE A 48 9.79 0.48 -10.70
CA ILE A 48 11.24 0.52 -10.49
C ILE A 48 11.99 0.48 -11.81
N THR A 49 11.68 -0.49 -12.67
CA THR A 49 12.36 -0.64 -13.96
C THR A 49 12.10 0.57 -14.86
N GLY A 50 10.85 1.04 -14.94
CA GLY A 50 10.50 2.21 -15.75
C GLY A 50 11.25 3.46 -15.31
N TYR A 51 11.29 3.74 -14.00
CA TYR A 51 12.05 4.86 -13.45
C TYR A 51 13.56 4.71 -13.68
N ALA A 52 14.11 3.52 -13.45
CA ALA A 52 15.54 3.24 -13.61
C ALA A 52 16.02 3.43 -15.06
N ILE A 53 15.19 3.08 -16.06
CA ILE A 53 15.50 3.31 -17.48
C ILE A 53 15.66 4.80 -17.76
N VAL A 54 14.74 5.65 -17.26
CA VAL A 54 14.83 7.09 -17.47
C VAL A 54 16.05 7.65 -16.74
N TYR A 55 16.24 7.28 -15.46
CA TYR A 55 17.35 7.74 -14.63
C TYR A 55 18.72 7.39 -15.22
N SER A 56 18.89 6.19 -15.77
CA SER A 56 20.18 5.74 -16.33
C SER A 56 20.53 6.42 -17.66
N ASN A 57 19.57 7.10 -18.29
CA ASN A 57 19.71 7.70 -19.61
C ASN A 57 19.55 9.23 -19.60
N ILE A 58 19.70 9.87 -18.44
CA ILE A 58 19.67 11.34 -18.36
C ILE A 58 20.98 11.96 -18.87
N SER A 59 20.90 13.11 -19.54
CA SER A 59 22.08 13.89 -19.94
C SER A 59 21.82 15.39 -19.88
N SER A 60 22.88 16.15 -19.59
CA SER A 60 22.91 17.60 -19.67
C SER A 60 22.97 18.15 -21.10
N GLU A 61 23.32 17.33 -22.08
CA GLU A 61 23.39 17.74 -23.49
C GLU A 61 22.01 17.83 -24.15
N SER A 62 20.98 17.29 -23.51
CA SER A 62 19.61 17.30 -24.03
C SER A 62 18.93 18.62 -23.71
N GLU A 63 18.31 19.24 -24.71
CA GLU A 63 17.44 20.40 -24.48
C GLU A 63 16.29 20.04 -23.53
N LEU A 64 15.80 21.03 -22.78
CA LEU A 64 14.85 20.87 -21.67
C LEU A 64 13.66 19.96 -21.96
N PHE A 65 13.10 19.97 -23.18
CA PHE A 65 11.92 19.18 -23.53
C PHE A 65 12.16 18.10 -24.60
N ASN A 66 13.37 18.00 -25.13
CA ASN A 66 13.65 17.08 -26.22
C ASN A 66 14.25 15.76 -25.71
N VAL A 67 13.99 14.70 -26.47
CA VAL A 67 14.67 13.41 -26.35
C VAL A 67 15.58 13.29 -27.54
N ILE A 68 16.89 13.25 -27.30
CA ILE A 68 17.90 13.13 -28.35
C ILE A 68 18.45 11.71 -28.41
N ILE A 69 19.01 11.31 -29.55
CA ILE A 69 19.81 10.09 -29.63
C ILE A 69 21.22 10.45 -29.20
N GLY A 70 21.73 9.78 -28.15
CA GLY A 70 23.05 10.00 -27.61
C GLY A 70 24.11 9.75 -28.67
N LYS A 71 24.97 10.75 -28.92
CA LYS A 71 26.00 10.71 -29.97
C LYS A 71 27.02 9.58 -29.79
N VAL A 72 27.24 9.12 -28.56
CA VAL A 72 28.23 8.09 -28.19
C VAL A 72 27.60 6.70 -28.05
N SER A 73 26.38 6.60 -27.51
CA SER A 73 25.73 5.33 -27.18
C SER A 73 24.68 4.88 -28.20
N GLY A 74 24.19 5.77 -29.07
CA GLY A 74 23.06 5.51 -29.96
C GLY A 74 21.73 5.28 -29.24
N GLN A 75 21.67 5.45 -27.91
CA GLN A 75 20.47 5.26 -27.10
C GLN A 75 19.69 6.56 -26.94
N LYS A 76 18.41 6.45 -26.59
CA LYS A 76 17.59 7.63 -26.27
C LYS A 76 18.10 8.26 -24.97
N VAL A 77 18.36 9.55 -25.02
CA VAL A 77 18.85 10.35 -23.91
C VAL A 77 17.76 11.34 -23.50
N TYR A 78 17.52 11.42 -22.21
CA TYR A 78 16.43 12.18 -21.62
C TYR A 78 16.94 13.45 -20.93
N SER A 79 16.14 14.51 -20.98
CA SER A 79 16.39 15.73 -20.21
C SER A 79 16.01 15.57 -18.74
N ILE A 80 16.47 16.51 -17.90
CA ILE A 80 16.11 16.55 -16.47
C ILE A 80 14.59 16.68 -16.22
N ILE A 81 13.85 17.32 -17.13
CA ILE A 81 12.38 17.40 -17.04
C ILE A 81 11.73 16.03 -17.18
N HIS A 82 12.22 15.19 -18.09
CA HIS A 82 11.70 13.83 -18.24
C HIS A 82 11.93 13.01 -16.97
N LEU A 83 13.07 13.21 -16.29
CA LEU A 83 13.34 12.60 -15.00
C LEU A 83 12.35 13.07 -13.92
N LEU A 84 12.07 14.38 -13.85
CA LEU A 84 11.08 14.94 -12.91
C LEU A 84 9.67 14.42 -13.15
N LEU A 85 9.23 14.38 -14.41
CA LEU A 85 7.91 13.84 -14.77
C LEU A 85 7.81 12.35 -14.45
N SER A 86 8.86 11.58 -14.74
CA SER A 86 8.93 10.16 -14.40
C SER A 86 8.91 9.92 -12.90
N TYR A 87 9.59 10.78 -12.13
CA TYR A 87 9.52 10.76 -10.67
C TYR A 87 8.09 11.01 -10.18
N LEU A 88 7.44 12.07 -10.65
CA LEU A 88 6.07 12.40 -10.21
C LEU A 88 5.11 11.26 -10.52
N ALA A 89 5.15 10.71 -11.73
CA ALA A 89 4.35 9.56 -12.12
C ALA A 89 4.62 8.34 -11.22
N ALA A 90 5.89 8.03 -10.98
CA ALA A 90 6.27 6.92 -10.11
C ALA A 90 5.79 7.12 -8.67
N GLN A 91 5.93 8.33 -8.11
CA GLN A 91 5.45 8.66 -6.77
C GLN A 91 3.93 8.54 -6.66
N SER A 92 3.17 9.00 -7.65
CA SER A 92 1.72 8.85 -7.68
C SER A 92 1.29 7.38 -7.70
N ILE A 93 1.97 6.55 -8.49
CA ILE A 93 1.69 5.10 -8.53
C ILE A 93 2.06 4.44 -7.19
N LEU A 94 3.22 4.75 -6.61
CA LEU A 94 3.63 4.23 -5.29
C LEU A 94 2.67 4.68 -4.18
N CYS A 95 2.14 5.90 -4.27
CA CYS A 95 1.08 6.41 -3.40
C CYS A 95 -0.16 5.50 -3.46
N LEU A 96 -0.67 5.29 -4.68
CA LEU A 96 -1.84 4.45 -4.93
C LEU A 96 -1.63 2.99 -4.48
N LEU A 97 -0.46 2.41 -4.77
CA LEU A 97 -0.12 1.04 -4.38
C LEU A 97 -0.11 0.88 -2.85
N GLY A 98 0.43 1.86 -2.14
CA GLY A 98 0.43 1.81 -0.68
C GLY A 98 -0.98 1.98 -0.10
N LEU A 99 -1.84 2.83 -0.69
CA LEU A 99 -3.24 2.95 -0.29
C LEU A 99 -4.01 1.65 -0.50
N ILE A 100 -3.78 0.97 -1.64
CA ILE A 100 -4.36 -0.36 -1.91
C ILE A 100 -3.87 -1.37 -0.86
N ASN A 101 -2.56 -1.41 -0.58
CA ASN A 101 -1.99 -2.32 0.41
C ASN A 101 -2.55 -2.06 1.82
N ILE A 102 -2.68 -0.79 2.21
CA ILE A 102 -3.32 -0.38 3.46
C ILE A 102 -4.78 -0.89 3.48
N ASN A 103 -5.55 -0.64 2.42
CA ASN A 103 -6.94 -1.06 2.31
C ASN A 103 -7.11 -2.59 2.43
N ILE A 104 -6.20 -3.37 1.84
CA ILE A 104 -6.16 -4.83 1.99
C ILE A 104 -5.97 -5.22 3.47
N GLY A 105 -4.99 -4.60 4.14
CA GLY A 105 -4.72 -4.88 5.55
C GLY A 105 -5.88 -4.51 6.48
N TYR A 106 -6.60 -3.41 6.19
CA TYR A 106 -7.84 -3.06 6.91
C TYR A 106 -8.97 -4.05 6.63
N GLY A 107 -9.12 -4.49 5.37
CA GLY A 107 -10.08 -5.54 4.99
C GLY A 107 -9.88 -6.81 5.81
N PHE A 108 -8.62 -7.22 5.98
CA PHE A 108 -8.27 -8.36 6.82
C PHE A 108 -8.68 -8.17 8.29
N ARG A 109 -8.46 -7.00 8.89
CA ARG A 109 -8.86 -6.73 10.29
C ARG A 109 -10.37 -6.66 10.48
N ARG A 110 -11.10 -6.09 9.51
CA ARG A 110 -12.56 -6.10 9.50
C ARG A 110 -13.07 -7.56 9.53
N ASP A 111 -12.51 -8.41 8.69
CA ASP A 111 -12.90 -9.81 8.58
C ASP A 111 -12.56 -10.60 9.86
N GLN A 112 -11.42 -10.32 10.49
CA GLN A 112 -11.09 -10.86 11.81
C GLN A 112 -12.08 -10.43 12.89
N ASN A 113 -12.55 -9.18 12.86
CA ASN A 113 -13.53 -8.68 13.82
C ASN A 113 -14.90 -9.34 13.67
N VAL A 114 -15.34 -9.56 12.43
CA VAL A 114 -16.59 -10.31 12.17
C VAL A 114 -16.47 -11.74 12.71
N ASN A 115 -15.34 -12.41 12.42
CA ASN A 115 -15.08 -13.75 12.94
C ASN A 115 -15.04 -13.79 14.48
N PHE A 116 -14.40 -12.81 15.11
CA PHE A 116 -14.37 -12.66 16.55
C PHE A 116 -15.80 -12.56 17.13
N LYS A 117 -16.65 -11.70 16.56
CA LYS A 117 -18.04 -11.53 17.01
C LYS A 117 -18.85 -12.81 16.90
N ILE A 118 -18.75 -13.53 15.78
CA ILE A 118 -19.47 -14.81 15.56
C ILE A 118 -18.98 -15.89 16.54
N ARG A 119 -17.66 -16.05 16.70
CA ARG A 119 -17.10 -17.06 17.62
C ARG A 119 -17.47 -16.75 19.06
N LYS A 120 -17.42 -15.48 19.47
CA LYS A 120 -17.80 -15.05 20.81
C LYS A 120 -19.29 -15.24 21.07
N SER A 121 -20.17 -14.98 20.10
CA SER A 121 -21.61 -15.24 20.26
C SER A 121 -21.93 -16.72 20.40
N ASN A 122 -21.22 -17.59 19.70
CA ASN A 122 -21.49 -19.04 19.70
C ASN A 122 -20.82 -19.80 20.87
N LEU A 123 -19.62 -19.38 21.29
CA LEU A 123 -18.84 -20.08 22.33
C LEU A 123 -18.95 -19.45 23.72
N ASN A 124 -19.35 -18.18 23.78
CA ASN A 124 -19.51 -17.39 25.01
C ASN A 124 -18.31 -17.56 25.96
N SER A 125 -18.49 -18.16 27.15
CA SER A 125 -17.40 -18.37 28.13
C SER A 125 -16.27 -19.27 27.63
N ARG A 126 -16.57 -20.26 26.78
CA ARG A 126 -15.56 -21.20 26.25
C ARG A 126 -14.64 -20.58 25.21
N TYR A 127 -14.95 -19.37 24.71
CA TYR A 127 -14.12 -18.71 23.70
C TYR A 127 -12.70 -18.49 24.23
N LYS A 128 -12.59 -17.98 25.46
CA LYS A 128 -11.33 -17.65 26.12
C LYS A 128 -10.46 -18.88 26.37
N ASP A 129 -11.10 -19.99 26.73
CA ASP A 129 -10.41 -21.26 26.99
C ASP A 129 -9.82 -21.88 25.71
N ILE A 130 -10.44 -21.64 24.55
CA ILE A 130 -10.01 -22.23 23.27
C ILE A 130 -9.02 -21.33 22.52
N PHE A 131 -9.26 -20.01 22.49
CA PHE A 131 -8.55 -19.08 21.62
C PHE A 131 -7.65 -18.09 22.36
N GLY A 132 -7.76 -17.99 23.69
CA GLY A 132 -7.09 -16.94 24.48
C GLY A 132 -7.65 -15.53 24.24
N ASP A 133 -7.19 -14.56 25.03
CA ASP A 133 -7.70 -13.18 24.99
C ASP A 133 -7.07 -12.32 23.87
N ASP A 134 -5.81 -12.58 23.48
CA ASP A 134 -4.98 -11.50 22.90
C ASP A 134 -4.69 -11.62 21.40
N HIS A 135 -4.74 -12.83 20.82
CA HIS A 135 -4.27 -13.02 19.44
C HIS A 135 -5.34 -12.79 18.38
N PHE A 136 -6.61 -12.95 18.75
CA PHE A 136 -7.76 -12.92 17.84
C PHE A 136 -8.72 -11.76 18.08
N ASP A 137 -8.49 -10.93 19.10
CA ASP A 137 -9.27 -9.70 19.31
C ASP A 137 -8.61 -8.53 18.57
N PRO A 138 -9.20 -8.03 17.47
CA PRO A 138 -8.61 -6.93 16.70
C PRO A 138 -8.75 -5.57 17.41
N ARG A 139 -9.50 -5.48 18.52
CA ARG A 139 -9.77 -4.21 19.23
C ARG A 139 -8.60 -3.74 20.09
N PHE A 140 -7.72 -4.65 20.49
CA PHE A 140 -6.58 -4.36 21.35
C PHE A 140 -5.25 -4.24 20.58
N LYS A 141 -5.29 -4.21 19.25
CA LYS A 141 -4.08 -4.13 18.42
C LYS A 141 -3.61 -2.67 18.28
N PRO A 142 -2.38 -2.31 18.71
CA PRO A 142 -1.86 -0.95 18.55
C PRO A 142 -1.67 -0.61 17.06
N LEU A 143 -1.62 0.69 16.73
CA LEU A 143 -1.45 1.20 15.35
C LEU A 143 -0.33 0.47 14.57
N LYS A 144 0.81 0.22 15.21
CA LYS A 144 1.97 -0.46 14.62
C LYS A 144 1.72 -1.93 14.27
N GLU A 145 0.80 -2.58 14.95
CA GLU A 145 0.45 -4.00 14.76
C GLU A 145 -0.92 -4.15 14.09
N TYR A 146 -1.57 -3.03 13.75
CA TYR A 146 -2.90 -3.04 13.16
C TYR A 146 -2.87 -3.59 11.73
N LEU A 147 -1.84 -3.29 10.95
CA LEU A 147 -1.63 -3.99 9.68
C LEU A 147 -1.15 -5.43 9.95
N PRO A 148 -1.60 -6.42 9.17
CA PRO A 148 -0.92 -7.71 9.13
C PRO A 148 0.57 -7.51 8.83
N ASN A 149 1.44 -8.29 9.46
CA ASN A 149 2.91 -8.15 9.34
C ASN A 149 3.37 -8.05 7.87
N PHE A 150 2.77 -8.85 7.00
CA PHE A 150 3.08 -8.83 5.58
C PHE A 150 2.72 -7.49 4.90
N ASN A 151 1.51 -6.97 5.11
CA ASN A 151 1.11 -5.66 4.58
C ASN A 151 1.98 -4.54 5.15
N TYR A 152 2.38 -4.65 6.42
CA TYR A 152 3.29 -3.69 7.03
C TYR A 152 4.68 -3.71 6.37
N ILE A 153 5.23 -4.89 6.06
CA ILE A 153 6.49 -5.02 5.32
C ILE A 153 6.36 -4.38 3.92
N VAL A 154 5.30 -4.71 3.17
CA VAL A 154 5.06 -4.12 1.84
C VAL A 154 4.93 -2.61 1.92
N TYR A 155 4.21 -2.08 2.91
CA TYR A 155 4.09 -0.65 3.14
C TYR A 155 5.47 0.00 3.36
N ARG A 156 6.32 -0.59 4.21
CA ARG A 156 7.69 -0.08 4.42
C ARG A 156 8.53 -0.13 3.15
N VAL A 157 8.43 -1.19 2.36
CA VAL A 157 9.14 -1.29 1.06
C VAL A 157 8.71 -0.16 0.12
N ILE A 158 7.41 0.15 0.04
CA ILE A 158 6.90 1.26 -0.77
C ILE A 158 7.52 2.58 -0.32
N ILE A 159 7.47 2.90 0.98
CA ILE A 159 8.05 4.12 1.53
C ILE A 159 9.57 4.18 1.26
N THR A 160 10.29 3.06 1.41
CA THR A 160 11.73 3.00 1.10
C THR A 160 12.01 3.31 -0.37
N ILE A 161 11.24 2.74 -1.30
CA ILE A 161 11.40 3.04 -2.74
C ILE A 161 11.11 4.53 -3.02
N GLN A 162 10.07 5.09 -2.41
CA GLN A 162 9.74 6.51 -2.58
C GLN A 162 10.89 7.42 -2.11
N LEU A 163 11.50 7.10 -0.96
CA LEU A 163 12.67 7.81 -0.46
C LEU A 163 13.87 7.65 -1.38
N LEU A 164 14.12 6.45 -1.91
CA LEU A 164 15.21 6.23 -2.88
C LEU A 164 15.03 7.06 -4.15
N PHE A 165 13.81 7.14 -4.68
CA PHE A 165 13.51 8.00 -5.84
C PHE A 165 13.66 9.48 -5.53
N LEU A 166 13.32 9.91 -4.31
CA LEU A 166 13.54 11.29 -3.90
C LEU A 166 15.04 11.59 -3.80
N SER A 167 15.81 10.68 -3.20
CA SER A 167 17.26 10.80 -3.13
C SER A 167 17.91 10.83 -4.52
N SER A 168 17.46 10.01 -5.48
CA SER A 168 18.02 10.04 -6.84
C SER A 168 17.73 11.35 -7.56
N ILE A 169 16.58 11.98 -7.33
CA ILE A 169 16.29 13.32 -7.84
C ILE A 169 17.21 14.36 -7.23
N ILE A 170 17.34 14.38 -5.91
CA ILE A 170 18.22 15.34 -5.20
C ILE A 170 19.67 15.20 -5.69
N LEU A 171 20.18 13.97 -5.79
CA LEU A 171 21.52 13.70 -6.30
C LEU A 171 21.69 14.14 -7.76
N SER A 172 20.66 13.97 -8.59
CA SER A 172 20.69 14.47 -9.98
C SER A 172 20.80 15.98 -9.99
N PHE A 173 19.99 16.70 -9.21
CA PHE A 173 20.08 18.16 -9.15
C PHE A 173 21.48 18.63 -8.72
N ILE A 174 22.06 18.04 -7.67
CA ILE A 174 23.43 18.36 -7.23
C ILE A 174 24.45 18.08 -8.34
N ALA A 175 24.32 16.98 -9.07
CA ALA A 175 25.22 16.66 -10.18
C ALA A 175 25.09 17.66 -11.37
N PHE A 176 23.89 18.22 -11.58
CA PHE A 176 23.60 19.18 -12.64
C PHE A 176 23.68 20.66 -12.20
N GLU A 177 23.89 20.98 -10.92
CA GLU A 177 24.03 22.35 -10.37
C GLU A 177 25.18 23.16 -10.99
N ASN A 178 26.15 22.50 -11.65
CA ASN A 178 27.20 23.18 -12.42
C ASN A 178 26.70 23.83 -13.73
N PHE A 179 25.41 23.67 -14.09
CA PHE A 179 24.80 24.28 -15.28
C PHE A 179 24.04 25.58 -14.94
N SER A 180 24.19 26.59 -15.81
CA SER A 180 23.69 27.96 -15.64
C SER A 180 22.19 28.11 -15.46
N LEU A 181 21.40 27.05 -15.70
CA LEU A 181 19.94 27.05 -15.60
C LEU A 181 19.43 26.97 -14.14
N PHE A 182 20.27 26.52 -13.20
CA PHE A 182 19.91 26.37 -11.78
C PHE A 182 20.46 27.48 -10.87
N LYS A 183 21.41 28.30 -11.35
CA LYS A 183 22.00 29.40 -10.55
C LYS A 183 20.98 30.44 -10.05
N ASP A 184 19.83 30.57 -10.71
CA ASP A 184 18.79 31.54 -10.36
C ASP A 184 17.63 30.94 -9.53
N PHE A 185 17.68 29.66 -9.16
CA PHE A 185 16.54 28.92 -8.61
C PHE A 185 16.61 28.58 -7.10
N GLY A 186 17.50 29.22 -6.32
CA GLY A 186 17.76 28.81 -4.92
C GLY A 186 16.53 28.67 -3.98
N ALA A 187 15.51 29.54 -4.09
CA ALA A 187 14.26 29.39 -3.33
C ALA A 187 13.27 28.39 -3.96
N ALA A 188 13.34 28.23 -5.28
CA ALA A 188 12.49 27.33 -6.06
C ALA A 188 12.95 25.86 -5.97
N GLU A 189 14.24 25.62 -5.72
CA GLU A 189 14.81 24.30 -5.44
C GLU A 189 14.28 23.74 -4.12
N ALA A 190 14.33 24.53 -3.04
CA ALA A 190 13.75 24.15 -1.75
C ALA A 190 12.23 23.94 -1.86
N GLY A 191 11.53 24.82 -2.59
CA GLY A 191 10.09 24.67 -2.89
C GLY A 191 9.77 23.40 -3.68
N MET A 192 10.61 23.03 -4.65
CA MET A 192 10.49 21.78 -5.39
C MET A 192 10.74 20.58 -4.50
N ILE A 193 11.79 20.56 -3.66
CA ILE A 193 12.04 19.44 -2.75
C ILE A 193 10.84 19.22 -1.80
N ILE A 194 10.28 20.30 -1.25
CA ILE A 194 9.06 20.25 -0.43
C ILE A 194 7.91 19.66 -1.24
N PHE A 195 7.64 20.18 -2.44
CA PHE A 195 6.58 19.68 -3.32
C PHE A 195 6.76 18.18 -3.66
N LEU A 196 7.98 17.76 -3.97
CA LEU A 196 8.32 16.39 -4.32
C LEU A 196 8.20 15.43 -3.12
N SER A 197 8.24 15.94 -1.89
CA SER A 197 8.05 15.17 -0.65
C SER A 197 6.58 15.02 -0.21
N ILE A 198 5.65 15.83 -0.77
CA ILE A 198 4.21 15.78 -0.45
C ILE A 198 3.63 14.36 -0.57
N PRO A 199 3.91 13.57 -1.63
CA PRO A 199 3.37 12.21 -1.74
C PRO A 199 3.75 11.28 -0.58
N ILE A 200 4.94 11.46 0.01
CA ILE A 200 5.43 10.66 1.14
C ILE A 200 4.70 11.08 2.43
N LEU A 201 4.48 12.38 2.60
CA LEU A 201 3.73 12.92 3.74
C LEU A 201 2.26 12.48 3.71
N LEU A 202 1.62 12.55 2.54
CA LEU A 202 0.23 12.10 2.36
C LEU A 202 0.05 10.63 2.76
N HIS A 203 1.01 9.77 2.42
CA HIS A 203 1.02 8.36 2.82
C HIS A 203 0.93 8.15 4.33
N SER A 204 1.69 8.95 5.07
CA SER A 204 1.75 8.87 6.53
C SER A 204 0.44 9.33 7.18
N PHE A 205 -0.16 10.41 6.68
CA PHE A 205 -1.46 10.91 7.17
C PHE A 205 -2.62 9.98 6.85
N ASP A 206 -2.63 9.37 5.65
CA ASP A 206 -3.70 8.45 5.25
C ASP A 206 -3.70 7.19 6.11
N PHE A 207 -2.53 6.66 6.48
CA PHE A 207 -2.46 5.52 7.39
C PHE A 207 -3.12 5.81 8.75
N GLU A 208 -2.80 6.95 9.37
CA GLU A 208 -3.39 7.35 10.65
C GLU A 208 -4.90 7.61 10.54
N LYS A 209 -5.33 8.32 9.49
CA LYS A 209 -6.75 8.66 9.27
C LYS A 209 -7.59 7.40 9.04
N VAL A 210 -7.09 6.48 8.23
CA VAL A 210 -7.77 5.20 7.97
C VAL A 210 -7.81 4.38 9.26
N HIS A 211 -6.74 4.34 10.05
CA HIS A 211 -6.75 3.68 11.36
C HIS A 211 -7.84 4.20 12.28
N LYS A 212 -7.88 5.52 12.47
CA LYS A 212 -8.84 6.19 13.35
C LYS A 212 -10.29 5.88 12.95
N LYS A 213 -10.60 5.98 11.65
CA LYS A 213 -11.94 5.70 11.09
C LYS A 213 -12.43 4.28 11.40
N TYR A 214 -11.53 3.28 11.41
CA TYR A 214 -11.91 1.89 11.64
C TYR A 214 -11.91 1.50 13.11
N ILE A 215 -11.01 2.03 13.95
CA ILE A 215 -11.05 1.76 15.40
C ILE A 215 -12.28 2.40 16.05
N GLU A 216 -12.58 3.66 15.75
CA GLU A 216 -13.69 4.39 16.38
C GLU A 216 -15.08 3.85 16.00
N LYS A 217 -15.19 3.11 14.90
CA LYS A 217 -16.45 2.46 14.48
C LYS A 217 -16.58 1.01 14.96
N ILE A 218 -15.52 0.44 15.54
CA ILE A 218 -15.49 -0.94 16.03
C ILE A 218 -15.76 -1.00 17.54
N ILE A 219 -15.42 0.05 18.30
CA ILE A 219 -15.81 0.26 19.70
C ILE A 219 -17.28 0.66 19.76
#